data_AF-A0A7X7R1L2-F1
#
_entry.id   AF-A0A7X7R1L2-F1
#
_cell.length_a   1.000
_cell.length_b   1.000
_cell.length_c   1.000
_cell.angle_alpha   90.00
_cell.angle_beta   90.00
_cell.angle_gamma   90.00
#
_symmetry.space_group_name_H-M   'P 1'
#
loop_
_entity.id
_entity.type
_entity.pdbx_description
1 polymer ?
#
loop_
_entity_poly.entity_id
_entity_poly.type
_entity_poly.pdbx_seq_one_letter_code
_entity_poly.pdbx_strand_id
1 'polypeptide(L)' 'MNISPENALERCNKKFISRFNYLEKKATELSKPLSQMSLEEMDKLWEEAKNEC' A
#
# COMPACT_ATOMS: atom_id res chain seq x y z
N MET A 1 -6.00 29.81 -4.15
CA MET A 1 -5.43 28.46 -4.38
C MET A 1 -6.57 27.45 -4.27
N ASN A 2 -7.12 27.02 -5.40
CA ASN A 2 -8.10 25.92 -5.43
C ASN A 2 -7.31 24.61 -5.26
N ILE A 3 -7.18 24.12 -4.02
CA ILE A 3 -6.88 22.70 -3.82
C ILE A 3 -8.15 21.99 -4.29
N SER A 4 -8.19 21.64 -5.59
CA SER A 4 -9.29 20.87 -6.13
C SER A 4 -9.35 19.56 -5.34
N PRO A 5 -10.53 19.16 -4.82
CA PRO A 5 -10.69 17.88 -4.13
C PRO A 5 -10.19 16.69 -4.98
N GLU A 6 -10.21 16.87 -6.30
CA GLU A 6 -9.60 16.02 -7.33
C GLU A 6 -8.12 15.72 -7.06
N ASN A 7 -7.32 16.74 -6.79
CA ASN A 7 -5.88 16.60 -6.50
C ASN A 7 -5.63 15.99 -5.12
N ALA A 8 -6.49 16.27 -4.14
CA ALA A 8 -6.41 15.63 -2.82
C ALA A 8 -6.74 14.13 -2.91
N LEU A 9 -7.77 13.79 -3.70
CA LEU A 9 -8.15 12.41 -3.98
C LEU A 9 -7.07 11.68 -4.77
N GLU A 10 -6.50 12.32 -5.80
CA GLU A 10 -5.42 11.75 -6.60
C GLU A 10 -4.16 11.48 -5.74
N ARG A 11 -3.80 12.40 -4.84
CA ARG A 11 -2.68 12.20 -3.90
C ARG A 11 -2.95 11.05 -2.93
N CYS A 12 -4.16 10.92 -2.41
CA CYS A 12 -4.54 9.77 -1.56
C CYS A 12 -4.48 8.46 -2.35
N ASN A 13 -5.02 8.44 -3.58
CA ASN A 13 -4.98 7.28 -4.45
C ASN A 13 -3.54 6.89 -4.81
N LYS A 14 -2.68 7.84 -5.14
CA LYS A 14 -1.26 7.59 -5.42
C LYS A 14 -0.54 6.95 -4.24
N LYS A 15 -0.77 7.45 -3.02
CA LYS A 15 -0.22 6.84 -1.79
C LYS A 15 -0.75 5.42 -1.59
N PHE A 16 -2.03 5.20 -1.83
CA PHE A 16 -2.64 3.89 -1.70
C PHE A 16 -2.07 2.89 -2.71
N ILE A 17 -1.99 3.29 -3.99
CA ILE A 17 -1.41 2.50 -5.08
C ILE A 17 0.06 2.16 -4.79
N SER A 18 0.85 3.14 -4.31
CA SER A 18 2.26 2.90 -3.98
C SER A 18 2.42 1.85 -2.89
N ARG A 19 1.59 1.91 -1.84
CA ARG A 19 1.58 0.90 -0.77
C ARG A 19 1.10 -0.46 -1.27
N PHE A 20 0.07 -0.47 -2.11
CA PHE A 20 -0.49 -1.71 -2.64
C PHE A 20 0.52 -2.43 -3.55
N ASN A 21 1.25 -1.68 -4.39
CA ASN A 21 2.33 -2.21 -5.21
C ASN A 21 3.45 -2.84 -4.36
N TYR A 22 3.79 -2.22 -3.22
CA TYR A 22 4.76 -2.79 -2.29
C TYR A 22 4.27 -4.13 -1.73
N LEU A 23 3.02 -4.15 -1.24
CA LEU A 23 2.39 -5.35 -0.73
C LEU A 23 2.32 -6.46 -1.79
N GLU A 24 1.95 -6.15 -3.04
CA GLU A 24 1.92 -7.13 -4.14
C GLU A 24 3.30 -7.70 -4.45
N LYS A 25 4.33 -6.84 -4.47
CA LYS A 25 5.70 -7.26 -4.71
C LYS A 25 6.18 -8.22 -3.62
N LYS A 26 5.91 -7.89 -2.35
CA LYS A 26 6.22 -8.76 -1.20
C LYS A 26 5.42 -10.05 -1.20
N ALA A 27 4.12 -9.99 -1.50
CA ALA A 27 3.26 -11.16 -1.63
C ALA A 27 3.76 -12.11 -2.73
N THR A 28 4.26 -11.55 -3.84
CA THR A 28 4.88 -12.31 -4.93
C THR A 28 6.20 -12.95 -4.49
N GLU A 29 7.08 -12.21 -3.80
CA GLU A 29 8.32 -12.76 -3.22
C GLU A 29 8.04 -13.91 -2.24
N LEU A 30 6.98 -13.78 -1.43
CA LEU A 30 6.55 -14.78 -0.47
C LEU A 30 5.76 -15.93 -1.11
N SER A 31 5.48 -15.87 -2.42
CA SER A 31 4.58 -16.80 -3.14
C SER A 31 3.28 -17.06 -2.38
N LYS A 32 2.76 -16.02 -1.72
CA LYS A 32 1.59 -16.12 -0.85
C LYS A 32 0.67 -14.93 -1.09
N PRO A 33 -0.60 -15.15 -1.45
CA PRO A 33 -1.53 -14.06 -1.67
C PRO A 33 -1.80 -13.32 -0.36
N LEU A 34 -1.99 -12.00 -0.44
CA LEU A 34 -2.33 -11.13 0.71
C LEU A 34 -3.55 -11.66 1.49
N SER A 35 -4.50 -12.27 0.79
CA SER A 35 -5.70 -12.85 1.40
C SER A 35 -5.44 -14.14 2.22
N GLN A 36 -4.25 -14.75 2.13
CA GLN A 36 -3.80 -15.86 2.97
C GLN A 36 -2.82 -15.42 4.06
N MET A 37 -2.54 -14.12 4.18
CA MET A 37 -1.69 -13.59 5.23
C MET A 37 -2.50 -13.41 6.52
N SER A 38 -1.86 -13.66 7.65
CA SER A 38 -2.41 -13.31 8.95
C SER A 38 -2.44 -11.79 9.11
N LEU A 39 -3.33 -11.28 9.97
CA LEU A 39 -3.40 -9.86 10.31
C LEU A 39 -2.02 -9.31 10.70
N GLU A 40 -1.23 -10.03 11.49
CA GLU A 40 0.12 -9.61 11.90
C GLU A 40 1.11 -9.46 10.74
N GLU A 41 1.05 -10.36 9.76
CA GLU A 41 1.92 -10.31 8.56
C GLU A 41 1.50 -9.15 7.64
N MET A 42 0.18 -8.95 7.50
CA MET A 42 -0.35 -7.86 6.73
C MET A 42 -0.02 -6.50 7.37
N ASP A 43 -0.08 -6.40 8.70
CA ASP A 43 0.27 -5.18 9.45
C ASP A 43 1.77 -4.84 9.30
N LYS A 44 2.65 -5.85 9.41
CA LYS A 44 4.10 -5.67 9.16
C LYS A 44 4.40 -5.16 7.75
N LEU A 45 3.86 -5.82 6.74
CA LEU A 45 4.07 -5.42 5.34
C LEU A 45 3.50 -4.03 5.05
N TRP A 46 2.41 -3.67 5.72
CA TRP A 46 1.80 -2.35 5.61
C TRP A 46 2.63 -1.26 6.29
N GLU A 47 3.23 -1.54 7.45
CA GLU A 47 4.19 -0.64 8.11
C GLU A 47 5.47 -0.48 7.28
N GLU A 48 5.99 -1.54 6.68
CA GLU A 48 7.11 -1.45 5.74
C GLU A 48 6.76 -0.59 4.52
N ALA A 49 5.58 -0.79 3.93
CA ALA A 49 5.08 0.01 2.82
C ALA A 49 4.89 1.50 3.17
N LYS A 50 4.62 1.82 4.45
CA LYS A 50 4.56 3.21 4.93
C LYS A 50 5.96 3.82 5.04
N ASN A 51 6.96 3.03 5.43
CA ASN A 51 8.34 3.48 5.64
C ASN A 51 9.16 3.57 4.35
N GLU A 52 8.73 2.93 3.27
CA GLU A 52 9.41 3.00 1.96
C GLU A 52 9.10 4.29 1.15
N CYS A 53 8.37 5.24 1.74
CA CYS A 53 7.94 6.51 1.10
C CYS A 53 8.76 7.73 1.52
#